data_AF-R7V8D5-F1
#
_entry.id   AF-R7V8D5-F1
#
_cell.length_a   1.000
_cell.length_b   1.000
_cell.length_c   1.000
_cell.angle_alpha   90.00
_cell.angle_beta   90.00
_cell.angle_gamma   90.00
#
_symmetry.space_group_name_H-M   'P 1'
#
loop_
_entity.id
_entity.type
_entity.pdbx_description
1 polymer ?
#
loop_
_entity_poly.entity_id
_entity_poly.type
_entity_poly.pdbx_seq_one_letter_code
_entity_poly.pdbx_strand_id
1 'polypeptide(L)'
;MADEEASSPREIHNNPHFAVVCSFFQRYGLILGLPDLSFNQLQVWIEDTRQLNRNFQEILLKLLRRWKSNVSVDRLEKTLIKFCYTYSQVDAWELEEFGFQRCKLSTKLRILKNLVEGQFDFNTKFKEKINDLTATDLRFLPLGRDSTGLAYWFLLDNDFNVRVYREQQDDVDSETWEMVVR
;
A
#
# COMPACT_ATOMS: atom_id res chain seq x y z
N MET A 1 11.72 -24.87 -18.84
CA MET A 1 11.10 -24.93 -17.50
C MET A 1 11.76 -23.82 -16.71
N ALA A 2 11.10 -22.68 -16.62
CA ALA A 2 11.58 -21.58 -15.79
C ALA A 2 11.08 -21.85 -14.38
N ASP A 3 11.99 -21.98 -13.43
CA ASP A 3 11.67 -22.01 -12.02
C ASP A 3 10.91 -20.72 -11.69
N GLU A 4 9.65 -20.85 -11.26
CA GLU A 4 8.97 -19.79 -10.53
C GLU A 4 9.74 -19.61 -9.22
N GLU A 5 10.66 -18.63 -9.17
CA GLU A 5 11.18 -18.12 -7.91
C GLU A 5 9.98 -17.61 -7.10
N ALA A 6 9.47 -18.47 -6.21
CA ALA A 6 8.55 -18.06 -5.19
C ALA A 6 9.23 -16.93 -4.39
N SER A 7 8.67 -15.72 -4.52
CA SER A 7 9.07 -14.54 -3.75
C SER A 7 9.21 -14.95 -2.28
N SER A 8 10.42 -14.79 -1.74
CA SER A 8 10.67 -15.10 -0.33
C SER A 8 9.78 -14.21 0.53
N PRO A 9 9.15 -14.70 1.62
CA PRO A 9 8.36 -13.87 2.54
C PRO A 9 9.11 -12.64 3.06
N ARG A 10 10.44 -12.63 2.97
CA ARG A 10 11.30 -11.47 3.32
C ARG A 10 11.19 -10.31 2.33
N GLU A 11 10.79 -10.55 1.09
CA GLU A 11 10.76 -9.54 0.02
C GLU A 11 9.69 -8.47 0.29
N ILE A 12 8.52 -8.85 0.81
CA ILE A 12 7.47 -7.87 1.12
C ILE A 12 7.81 -7.02 2.35
N HIS A 13 8.44 -7.62 3.36
CA HIS A 13 8.71 -6.98 4.65
C HIS A 13 9.71 -5.83 4.52
N ASN A 14 10.72 -6.02 3.68
CA ASN A 14 11.73 -5.01 3.40
C ASN A 14 11.35 -4.12 2.22
N ASN A 15 10.14 -4.27 1.67
CA ASN A 15 9.68 -3.40 0.61
C ASN A 15 9.12 -2.11 1.21
N PRO A 16 9.71 -0.95 0.90
CA PRO A 16 9.30 0.32 1.48
C PRO A 16 7.85 0.68 1.11
N HIS A 17 7.38 0.30 -0.09
CA HIS A 17 6.00 0.54 -0.49
C HIS A 17 5.00 -0.22 0.38
N PHE A 18 5.36 -1.40 0.89
CA PHE A 18 4.48 -2.12 1.82
C PHE A 18 4.39 -1.40 3.17
N ALA A 19 5.48 -0.81 3.65
CA ALA A 19 5.49 0.02 4.86
C ALA A 19 4.57 1.24 4.72
N VAL A 20 4.65 1.94 3.58
CA VAL A 20 3.78 3.08 3.24
C VAL A 20 2.32 2.65 3.22
N VAL A 21 2.00 1.53 2.58
CA VAL A 21 0.62 1.00 2.55
C VAL A 21 0.14 0.64 3.95
N CYS A 22 0.92 -0.06 4.77
CA CYS A 22 0.54 -0.40 6.15
C CYS A 22 0.29 0.85 7.00
N SER A 23 1.20 1.83 6.94
CA SER A 23 1.09 3.11 7.64
C SER A 23 -0.18 3.86 7.23
N PHE A 24 -0.49 3.90 5.94
CA PHE A 24 -1.70 4.51 5.43
C PHE A 24 -2.96 3.82 5.97
N PHE A 25 -3.02 2.49 5.93
CA PHE A 25 -4.18 1.74 6.41
C PHE A 25 -4.41 1.97 7.92
N GLN A 26 -3.35 1.95 8.73
CA GLN A 26 -3.43 2.22 10.17
C GLN A 26 -4.01 3.60 10.45
N ARG A 27 -3.57 4.63 9.72
CA ARG A 27 -3.93 6.01 10.03
C ARG A 27 -5.25 6.45 9.40
N TYR A 28 -5.50 6.02 8.17
CA TYR A 28 -6.55 6.58 7.33
C TYR A 28 -7.61 5.55 6.91
N GLY A 29 -7.38 4.26 7.20
CA GLY A 29 -8.32 3.19 6.87
C GLY A 29 -9.72 3.46 7.42
N LEU A 30 -9.82 3.85 8.69
CA LEU A 30 -11.10 4.18 9.34
C LEU A 30 -11.78 5.40 8.69
N ILE A 31 -11.03 6.46 8.37
CA ILE A 31 -11.56 7.69 7.74
C ILE A 31 -12.15 7.40 6.35
N LEU A 32 -11.49 6.50 5.62
CA LEU A 32 -11.96 5.97 4.33
C LEU A 32 -13.07 4.92 4.47
N GLY A 33 -13.29 4.39 5.67
CA GLY A 33 -14.20 3.28 5.96
C GLY A 33 -13.74 1.96 5.34
N LEU A 34 -12.44 1.73 5.23
CA LEU A 34 -11.88 0.42 4.89
C LEU A 34 -12.20 -0.58 6.03
N PRO A 35 -12.33 -1.89 5.72
CA PRO A 35 -12.53 -2.90 6.75
C PRO A 35 -11.30 -2.97 7.68
N ASP A 36 -11.52 -3.42 8.91
CA ASP A 36 -10.43 -3.78 9.81
C ASP A 36 -9.60 -4.90 9.19
N LEU A 37 -8.30 -4.66 9.09
CA LEU A 37 -7.37 -5.51 8.36
C LEU A 37 -6.03 -5.51 9.07
N SER A 38 -5.52 -6.69 9.45
CA SER A 38 -4.15 -6.80 9.94
C SER A 38 -3.14 -6.80 8.81
N PHE A 39 -1.92 -6.37 9.11
CA PHE A 39 -0.84 -6.31 8.12
C PHE A 39 -0.46 -7.71 7.62
N ASN A 40 -0.64 -8.75 8.45
CA ASN A 40 -0.45 -10.14 8.06
C ASN A 40 -1.52 -10.60 7.05
N GLN A 41 -2.79 -10.24 7.27
CA GLN A 41 -3.86 -10.54 6.32
C GLN A 41 -3.64 -9.83 4.98
N LEU A 42 -3.28 -8.54 5.03
CA LEU A 42 -2.97 -7.77 3.82
C LEU A 42 -1.80 -8.40 3.05
N GLN A 43 -0.73 -8.79 3.74
CA GLN A 43 0.41 -9.50 3.13
C GLN A 43 -0.05 -10.75 2.40
N VAL A 44 -0.79 -11.64 3.08
CA VAL A 44 -1.28 -12.90 2.49
C VAL A 44 -2.11 -12.63 1.24
N TRP A 45 -2.96 -11.60 1.23
CA TRP A 45 -3.79 -11.27 0.07
C TRP A 45 -2.99 -10.70 -1.11
N ILE A 46 -1.88 -10.02 -0.85
CA ILE A 46 -0.99 -9.49 -1.90
C ILE A 46 -0.13 -10.61 -2.50
N GLU A 47 0.39 -11.49 -1.65
CA GLU A 47 1.26 -12.61 -2.05
C GLU A 47 0.48 -13.73 -2.74
N ASP A 48 -0.84 -13.85 -2.55
CA ASP A 48 -1.67 -14.85 -3.24
C ASP A 48 -1.66 -14.63 -4.76
N THR A 49 -1.07 -15.59 -5.49
CA THR A 49 -1.00 -15.61 -6.95
C THR A 49 -2.12 -16.42 -7.60
N ARG A 50 -2.94 -17.12 -6.80
CA ARG A 50 -3.97 -18.04 -7.28
C ARG A 50 -5.30 -17.35 -7.47
N GLN A 51 -5.69 -16.54 -6.49
CA GLN A 51 -6.99 -15.85 -6.50
C GLN A 51 -6.91 -14.48 -5.84
N LEU A 52 -7.69 -13.53 -6.35
CA LEU A 52 -7.85 -12.25 -5.69
C LEU A 52 -8.88 -12.40 -4.59
N ASN A 53 -8.46 -12.26 -3.33
CA ASN A 53 -9.36 -12.30 -2.19
C ASN A 53 -10.51 -11.29 -2.36
N ARG A 54 -11.76 -11.71 -2.10
CA ARG A 54 -12.95 -10.87 -2.29
C ARG A 54 -12.91 -9.57 -1.48
N ASN A 55 -12.46 -9.62 -0.22
CA ASN A 55 -12.35 -8.43 0.61
C ASN A 55 -11.27 -7.48 0.07
N PHE A 56 -10.15 -8.05 -0.40
CA PHE A 56 -9.10 -7.28 -1.04
C PHE A 56 -9.57 -6.63 -2.36
N GLN A 57 -10.35 -7.36 -3.15
CA GLN A 57 -10.98 -6.84 -4.36
C GLN A 57 -11.89 -5.63 -4.07
N GLU A 58 -12.70 -5.70 -3.01
CA GLU A 58 -13.56 -4.59 -2.60
C GLU A 58 -12.75 -3.38 -2.12
N ILE A 59 -11.61 -3.60 -1.44
CA ILE A 59 -10.68 -2.52 -1.08
C ILE A 59 -10.13 -1.85 -2.35
N LEU A 60 -9.62 -2.62 -3.32
CA LEU A 60 -9.11 -2.11 -4.59
C LEU A 60 -10.19 -1.31 -5.34
N LEU A 61 -11.40 -1.87 -5.45
CA LEU A 61 -12.55 -1.18 -6.06
C LEU A 61 -12.86 0.12 -5.34
N LYS A 62 -12.86 0.13 -4.01
CA LYS A 62 -13.17 1.31 -3.21
C LYS A 62 -12.15 2.43 -3.38
N LEU A 63 -10.86 2.10 -3.41
CA LEU A 63 -9.78 3.06 -3.64
C LEU A 63 -9.85 3.60 -5.08
N LEU A 64 -9.97 2.72 -6.07
CA LEU A 64 -9.97 3.06 -7.49
C LEU A 64 -11.21 3.87 -7.91
N ARG A 65 -12.36 3.64 -7.26
CA ARG A 65 -13.59 4.42 -7.48
C ARG A 65 -13.47 5.91 -7.16
N ARG A 66 -12.43 6.30 -6.41
CA ARG A 66 -12.14 7.71 -6.11
C ARG A 66 -11.40 8.40 -7.25
N TRP A 67 -10.56 7.67 -7.97
CA TRP A 67 -9.97 8.16 -9.20
C TRP A 67 -10.97 8.13 -10.38
N LYS A 68 -11.75 7.04 -10.51
CA LYS A 68 -12.72 6.88 -11.59
C LYS A 68 -14.03 6.30 -11.09
N SER A 69 -15.12 7.04 -11.27
CA SER A 69 -16.46 6.56 -10.89
C SER A 69 -16.87 5.31 -11.68
N ASN A 70 -17.76 4.49 -11.10
CA ASN A 70 -18.39 3.32 -11.74
C ASN A 70 -17.45 2.18 -12.15
N VAL A 71 -16.48 1.84 -11.31
CA VAL A 71 -15.72 0.58 -11.45
C VAL A 71 -16.54 -0.58 -10.91
N SER A 72 -16.86 -1.56 -11.75
CA SER A 72 -17.44 -2.85 -11.34
C SER A 72 -16.34 -3.90 -11.17
N VAL A 73 -16.68 -5.02 -10.53
CA VAL A 73 -15.81 -6.19 -10.38
C VAL A 73 -15.21 -6.61 -11.74
N ASP A 74 -16.06 -6.76 -12.76
CA ASP A 74 -15.64 -7.17 -14.12
C ASP A 74 -14.74 -6.15 -14.85
N ARG A 75 -14.74 -4.91 -14.38
CA ARG A 75 -13.97 -3.80 -14.96
C ARG A 75 -12.76 -3.43 -14.11
N LEU A 76 -12.53 -4.09 -12.98
CA LEU A 76 -11.47 -3.75 -12.04
C LEU A 76 -10.11 -3.75 -12.74
N GLU A 77 -9.73 -4.87 -13.34
CA GLU A 77 -8.40 -5.06 -13.94
C GLU A 77 -8.14 -4.07 -15.08
N LYS A 78 -9.08 -3.95 -16.02
CA LYS A 78 -9.02 -2.94 -17.10
C LYS A 78 -8.90 -1.52 -16.57
N THR A 79 -9.48 -1.22 -15.41
CA THR A 79 -9.39 0.12 -14.81
C THR A 79 -8.07 0.31 -14.06
N LEU A 80 -7.55 -0.73 -13.41
CA LEU A 80 -6.21 -0.73 -12.80
C LEU A 80 -5.14 -0.51 -13.87
N ILE A 81 -5.21 -1.16 -15.03
CA ILE A 81 -4.27 -0.93 -16.14
C ILE A 81 -4.26 0.55 -16.54
N LYS A 82 -5.44 1.15 -16.72
CA LYS A 82 -5.58 2.58 -17.03
C LYS A 82 -5.03 3.48 -15.94
N PHE A 83 -5.18 3.09 -14.68
CA PHE A 83 -4.62 3.80 -13.55
C PHE A 83 -3.08 3.69 -13.56
N CYS A 84 -2.52 2.52 -13.83
CA CYS A 84 -1.07 2.31 -13.91
C CYS A 84 -0.44 3.22 -14.98
N TYR A 85 -1.08 3.39 -16.14
CA TYR A 85 -0.59 4.31 -17.17
C TYR A 85 -0.47 5.78 -16.72
N THR A 86 -1.10 6.18 -15.61
CA THR A 86 -0.96 7.53 -15.07
C THR A 86 0.38 7.77 -14.37
N TYR A 87 1.09 6.71 -13.95
CA TYR A 87 2.34 6.82 -13.22
C TYR A 87 3.48 5.93 -13.76
N SER A 88 3.19 4.80 -14.41
CA SER A 88 4.20 3.87 -14.94
C SER A 88 3.68 3.06 -16.13
N GLN A 89 4.30 3.23 -17.31
CA GLN A 89 4.01 2.39 -18.48
C GLN A 89 4.44 0.93 -18.27
N VAL A 90 5.51 0.70 -17.49
CA VAL A 90 6.04 -0.64 -17.22
C VAL A 90 5.07 -1.43 -16.34
N ASP A 91 4.56 -0.82 -15.28
CA ASP A 91 3.58 -1.47 -14.39
C ASP A 91 2.26 -1.73 -15.13
N ALA A 92 1.84 -0.79 -15.99
CA ALA A 92 0.63 -0.97 -16.80
C ALA A 92 0.75 -2.13 -17.77
N TRP A 93 1.90 -2.23 -18.47
CA TRP A 93 2.17 -3.33 -19.38
C TRP A 93 2.25 -4.67 -18.65
N GLU A 94 2.95 -4.74 -17.51
CA GLU A 94 3.06 -5.98 -16.73
C GLU A 94 1.67 -6.43 -16.24
N LEU A 95 0.81 -5.48 -15.85
CA LEU A 95 -0.57 -5.77 -15.46
C LEU A 95 -1.44 -6.23 -16.64
N GLU A 96 -1.25 -5.66 -17.83
CA GLU A 96 -1.97 -6.05 -19.04
C GLU A 96 -1.57 -7.46 -19.52
N GLU A 97 -0.29 -7.82 -19.40
CA GLU A 97 0.24 -9.10 -19.87
C GLU A 97 -0.09 -10.26 -18.92
N PHE A 98 0.05 -10.05 -17.60
CA PHE A 98 -0.04 -11.15 -16.62
C PHE A 98 -1.33 -11.14 -15.80
N GLY A 99 -1.98 -9.98 -15.69
CA GLY A 99 -3.07 -9.75 -14.74
C GLY A 99 -2.58 -9.62 -13.30
N PHE A 100 -3.42 -9.02 -12.44
CA PHE A 100 -3.00 -8.52 -11.12
C PHE A 100 -2.35 -9.60 -10.25
N GLN A 101 -2.93 -10.79 -10.20
CA GLN A 101 -2.47 -11.90 -9.34
C GLN A 101 -1.08 -12.41 -9.75
N ARG A 102 -0.74 -12.36 -11.03
CA ARG A 102 0.52 -12.92 -11.57
C ARG A 102 1.59 -11.86 -11.82
N CYS A 103 1.30 -10.57 -11.66
CA CYS A 103 2.32 -9.54 -11.62
C CYS A 103 3.32 -9.76 -10.48
N LYS A 104 4.51 -9.18 -10.62
CA LYS A 104 5.52 -9.19 -9.56
C LYS A 104 4.98 -8.54 -8.30
N LEU A 105 5.48 -9.00 -7.17
CA LEU A 105 5.14 -8.44 -5.86
C LEU A 105 5.40 -6.92 -5.82
N SER A 106 6.55 -6.48 -6.34
CA SER A 106 6.89 -5.04 -6.38
C SER A 106 5.89 -4.22 -7.19
N THR A 107 5.38 -4.75 -8.31
CA THR A 107 4.34 -4.12 -9.14
C THR A 107 3.03 -4.02 -8.37
N LYS A 108 2.58 -5.10 -7.71
CA LYS A 108 1.37 -5.08 -6.85
C LYS A 108 1.48 -4.01 -5.75
N LEU A 109 2.64 -3.93 -5.09
CA LEU A 109 2.88 -2.94 -4.03
C LEU A 109 2.91 -1.50 -4.53
N ARG A 110 3.53 -1.24 -5.69
CA ARG A 110 3.49 0.09 -6.32
C ARG A 110 2.07 0.50 -6.70
N ILE A 111 1.28 -0.41 -7.26
CA ILE A 111 -0.14 -0.16 -7.57
C ILE A 111 -0.87 0.25 -6.29
N LEU A 112 -0.71 -0.50 -5.20
CA LEU A 112 -1.36 -0.20 -3.93
C LEU A 112 -0.90 1.14 -3.34
N LYS A 113 0.40 1.40 -3.32
CA LYS A 113 0.97 2.68 -2.86
C LYS A 113 0.33 3.85 -3.61
N ASN A 114 0.31 3.80 -4.94
CA ASN A 114 -0.28 4.86 -5.76
C ASN A 114 -1.79 5.00 -5.53
N LEU A 115 -2.51 3.90 -5.30
CA LEU A 115 -3.95 3.94 -4.99
C LEU A 115 -4.25 4.61 -3.65
N VAL A 116 -3.44 4.35 -2.62
CA VAL A 116 -3.62 4.96 -1.30
C VAL A 116 -3.17 6.41 -1.27
N GLU A 117 -2.03 6.73 -1.87
CA GLU A 117 -1.54 8.12 -1.98
C GLU A 117 -2.49 8.98 -2.81
N GLY A 118 -2.99 8.45 -3.94
CA GLY A 118 -3.96 9.13 -4.77
C GLY A 118 -5.29 9.43 -4.08
N GLN A 119 -5.57 8.87 -2.89
CA GLN A 119 -6.73 9.32 -2.09
C GLN A 119 -6.60 10.79 -1.68
N PHE A 120 -5.39 11.29 -1.42
CA PHE A 120 -5.14 12.70 -1.14
C PHE A 120 -5.38 13.60 -2.36
N ASP A 121 -5.40 13.04 -3.57
CA ASP A 121 -5.59 13.80 -4.81
C ASP A 121 -7.01 13.72 -5.35
N PHE A 122 -7.63 12.54 -5.32
CA PHE A 122 -8.88 12.30 -6.03
C PHE A 122 -10.10 12.17 -5.09
N ASN A 123 -9.90 12.00 -3.79
CA ASN A 123 -11.01 11.80 -2.83
C ASN A 123 -11.32 13.06 -2.02
N THR A 124 -12.06 14.01 -2.59
CA THR A 124 -12.37 15.31 -1.95
C THR A 124 -12.95 15.17 -0.54
N LYS A 125 -13.90 14.24 -0.32
CA LYS A 125 -14.49 14.02 1.02
C LYS A 125 -13.49 13.51 2.05
N PHE A 126 -12.51 12.71 1.61
CA PHE A 126 -11.42 12.29 2.48
C PHE A 126 -10.54 13.50 2.81
N LYS A 127 -10.15 14.30 1.81
CA LYS A 127 -9.35 15.52 2.06
C LYS A 127 -10.02 16.49 3.02
N GLU A 128 -11.33 16.72 2.88
CA GLU A 128 -12.09 17.57 3.80
C GLU A 128 -11.93 17.08 5.25
N LYS A 129 -12.12 15.79 5.50
CA LYS A 129 -11.89 15.20 6.82
C LYS A 129 -10.44 15.30 7.31
N ILE A 130 -9.47 15.17 6.40
CA ILE A 130 -8.05 15.31 6.74
C ILE A 130 -7.71 16.77 7.10
N ASN A 131 -8.31 17.74 6.40
CA ASN A 131 -8.12 19.16 6.68
C ASN A 131 -8.73 19.60 8.01
N ASP A 132 -9.74 18.87 8.51
CA ASP A 132 -10.32 19.08 9.84
C ASP A 132 -9.42 18.55 10.98
N LEU A 133 -8.39 17.76 10.68
CA LEU A 133 -7.45 17.24 11.67
C LEU A 133 -6.46 18.33 12.11
N THR A 134 -6.02 18.27 13.36
CA THR A 134 -5.02 19.22 13.85
C THR A 134 -3.64 18.94 13.25
N ALA A 135 -2.75 19.93 13.26
CA ALA A 135 -1.36 19.71 12.86
C ALA A 135 -0.69 18.58 13.65
N THR A 136 -1.08 18.39 14.91
CA THR A 136 -0.59 17.29 15.75
C THR A 136 -1.10 15.94 15.25
N ASP A 137 -2.38 15.87 14.88
CA ASP A 137 -3.01 14.65 14.35
C ASP A 137 -2.55 14.30 12.93
N LEU A 138 -1.94 15.24 12.21
CA LEU A 138 -1.36 15.06 10.87
C LEU A 138 0.14 14.75 10.90
N ARG A 139 0.87 15.26 11.89
CA ARG A 139 2.31 14.97 12.03
C ARG A 139 2.50 13.48 12.24
N PHE A 140 3.21 12.84 11.33
CA PHE A 140 3.75 11.52 11.55
C PHE A 140 5.15 11.70 12.09
N LEU A 141 5.35 11.40 13.38
CA LEU A 141 6.67 11.50 13.99
C LEU A 141 7.24 10.09 14.17
N PRO A 142 8.54 9.90 13.89
CA PRO A 142 9.19 8.66 14.23
C PRO A 142 9.15 8.44 15.74
N LEU A 143 9.19 7.18 16.16
CA LEU A 143 9.39 6.77 17.56
C LEU A 143 10.65 7.40 18.15
N GLY A 144 11.69 7.56 17.32
CA GLY A 144 12.93 8.23 17.66
C GLY A 144 13.95 8.13 16.55
N ARG A 145 15.15 8.65 16.80
CA ARG A 145 16.33 8.47 15.95
C ARG A 145 17.44 7.78 16.73
N ASP A 146 18.23 6.95 16.07
CA ASP A 146 19.45 6.39 16.69
C ASP A 146 20.64 7.36 16.60
N SER A 147 21.79 6.94 17.13
CA SER A 147 23.03 7.73 17.14
C SER A 147 23.60 8.01 15.74
N THR A 148 23.13 7.28 14.71
CA THR A 148 23.52 7.49 13.31
C THR A 148 22.53 8.35 12.55
N GLY A 149 21.43 8.76 13.19
CA GLY A 149 20.40 9.64 12.61
C GLY A 149 19.26 8.90 11.93
N LEU A 150 19.28 7.56 11.90
CA LEU A 150 18.20 6.76 11.29
C LEU A 150 16.92 6.91 12.10
N ALA A 151 15.81 7.16 11.42
CA ALA A 151 14.50 7.32 12.05
C ALA A 151 13.81 5.97 12.19
N TYR A 152 13.17 5.73 13.33
CA TYR A 152 12.44 4.50 13.61
C TYR A 152 10.94 4.77 13.64
N TRP A 153 10.17 3.99 12.90
CA TRP A 153 8.73 4.16 12.74
C TRP A 153 8.01 2.96 13.33
N PHE A 154 7.02 3.23 14.19
CA PHE A 154 6.24 2.21 14.87
C PHE A 154 4.84 2.10 14.24
N LEU A 155 4.50 0.90 13.80
CA LEU A 155 3.16 0.55 13.33
C LEU A 155 2.56 -0.52 14.24
N LEU A 156 1.26 -0.38 14.51
CA LEU A 156 0.45 -1.32 15.28
C LEU A 156 -0.87 -1.51 14.54
N ASP A 157 -1.15 -2.73 14.10
CA ASP A 157 -2.44 -3.05 13.49
C ASP A 157 -3.50 -3.46 14.52
N ASN A 158 -4.72 -3.68 14.04
CA ASN A 158 -5.89 -4.02 14.85
C ASN A 158 -5.78 -5.37 15.57
N ASP A 159 -4.91 -6.27 15.10
CA ASP A 159 -4.64 -7.57 15.73
C ASP A 159 -3.46 -7.48 16.72
N PHE A 160 -3.02 -6.26 17.04
CA PHE A 160 -1.85 -5.97 17.87
C PHE A 160 -0.52 -6.50 17.32
N ASN A 161 -0.41 -6.70 16.01
CA ASN A 161 0.89 -7.00 15.41
C ASN A 161 1.72 -5.72 15.36
N VAL A 162 2.94 -5.80 15.88
CA VAL A 162 3.88 -4.69 15.91
C VAL A 162 4.79 -4.76 14.70
N ARG A 163 5.06 -3.62 14.07
CA ARG A 163 6.15 -3.50 13.10
C ARG A 163 6.97 -2.27 13.41
N VAL A 164 8.29 -2.42 13.35
CA VAL A 164 9.21 -1.30 13.43
C VAL A 164 9.99 -1.22 12.13
N TYR A 165 9.97 -0.05 11.51
CA TYR A 165 10.74 0.25 10.31
C TYR A 165 11.84 1.25 10.65
N ARG A 166 12.97 1.16 9.94
CA ARG A 166 14.02 2.18 9.93
C ARG A 166 14.06 2.90 8.59
N GLU A 167 14.34 4.20 8.61
CA GLU A 167 14.40 5.07 7.43
C GLU A 167 15.70 5.89 7.45
N GLN A 168 16.29 6.11 6.27
CA GLN A 168 17.48 6.95 6.11
C GLN A 168 17.14 8.44 6.23
N GLN A 169 18.13 9.27 6.58
CA GLN A 169 17.88 10.68 6.91
C GLN A 169 17.49 11.55 5.71
N ASP A 170 17.85 11.12 4.51
CA ASP A 170 17.72 11.80 3.22
C ASP A 170 16.70 11.12 2.28
N ASP A 171 15.82 10.28 2.84
CA ASP A 171 14.76 9.62 2.09
C ASP A 171 13.64 10.61 1.72
N VAL A 172 13.65 11.09 0.47
CA VAL A 172 12.64 12.03 -0.05
C VAL A 172 11.39 11.30 -0.55
N ASP A 173 11.56 10.06 -1.03
CA ASP A 173 10.52 9.32 -1.77
C ASP A 173 9.95 8.12 -0.98
N SER A 174 10.34 7.98 0.30
CA SER A 174 10.00 6.84 1.15
C SER A 174 10.44 5.51 0.52
N GLU A 175 11.64 5.46 -0.05
CA GLU A 175 12.21 4.29 -0.74
C GLU A 175 13.23 3.52 0.10
N THR A 176 13.62 4.02 1.26
CA THR A 176 14.68 3.44 2.10
C THR A 176 14.16 2.67 3.31
N TRP A 177 12.84 2.58 3.48
CA TRP A 177 12.21 1.96 4.64
C TRP A 177 12.50 0.45 4.71
N GLU A 178 13.10 0.02 5.82
CA GLU A 178 13.46 -1.37 6.07
C GLU A 178 12.86 -1.85 7.40
N MET A 179 12.26 -3.04 7.42
CA MET A 179 11.68 -3.61 8.64
C MET A 179 12.76 -4.19 9.55
N VAL A 180 12.74 -3.78 10.82
CA VAL A 180 13.68 -4.27 11.85
C VAL A 180 13.00 -5.12 12.93
N VAL A 181 11.67 -5.03 13.08
CA VAL A 181 10.87 -5.85 14.03
C VAL A 181 9.53 -6.23 13.42
N ARG A 182 9.06 -7.45 13.73
CA ARG A 182 7.74 -8.02 13.42
C ARG A 182 7.14 -8.66 14.67
#